data_AF-A0A1Q7TJS4-F1
#
_entry.id   AF-A0A1Q7TJS4-F1
#
_cell.length_a   1.000
_cell.length_b   1.000
_cell.length_c   1.000
_cell.angle_alpha   90.00
_cell.angle_beta   90.00
_cell.angle_gamma   90.00
#
_symmetry.space_group_name_H-M   'P 1'
#
loop_
_entity.id
_entity.type
_entity.pdbx_description
1 polymer ?
#
loop_
_entity_poly.entity_id
_entity_poly.type
_entity_poly.pdbx_seq_one_letter_code
_entity_poly.pdbx_strand_id
1 'polypeptide(L)'
;MTRAIRIIHIALVLGLVLIAGTFFVLRQRTGLMLAFGPFLGVLLAAIALVNLILALGFLAPRLPRRPADQSPDDYWMRTETRGAAIILWVLVEGAGLLSWVGYLLTGAWAPAAVGVLAVASLALLGPTRFEGS
;
A
#
# COMPACT_ATOMS: atom_id res chain seq x y z
N MET A 1 -22.21 3.26 5.85
CA MET A 1 -20.78 3.06 6.22
C MET A 1 -19.85 2.91 5.01
N THR A 2 -20.35 2.37 3.90
CA THR A 2 -19.63 2.17 2.63
C THR A 2 -18.96 3.45 2.10
N ARG A 3 -19.59 4.62 2.26
CA ARG A 3 -18.96 5.89 1.85
C ARG A 3 -17.68 6.20 2.63
N ALA A 4 -17.71 6.01 3.95
CA ALA A 4 -16.57 6.31 4.81
C ALA A 4 -15.37 5.40 4.49
N ILE A 5 -15.61 4.10 4.27
CA ILE A 5 -14.54 3.16 3.93
C ILE A 5 -13.91 3.47 2.56
N ARG A 6 -14.73 3.89 1.58
CA ARG A 6 -14.23 4.34 0.28
C ARG A 6 -13.37 5.59 0.40
N ILE A 7 -13.77 6.56 1.22
CA ILE A 7 -12.98 7.77 1.48
C ILE A 7 -11.64 7.42 2.10
N ILE A 8 -11.62 6.55 3.12
CA ILE A 8 -10.37 6.09 3.76
C ILE A 8 -9.45 5.44 2.74
N HIS A 9 -9.97 4.49 1.96
CA HIS A 9 -9.15 3.79 0.97
C HIS A 9 -8.60 4.75 -0.10
N ILE A 10 -9.43 5.65 -0.64
CA ILE A 10 -8.98 6.65 -1.62
C ILE A 10 -7.93 7.57 -1.02
N ALA A 11 -8.08 7.98 0.25
CA ALA A 11 -7.10 8.82 0.92
C ALA A 11 -5.74 8.11 1.05
N LEU A 12 -5.71 6.82 1.38
CA LEU A 12 -4.48 6.02 1.44
C LEU A 12 -3.83 5.88 0.05
N VAL A 13 -4.61 5.58 -0.99
CA VAL A 13 -4.11 5.48 -2.37
C VAL A 13 -3.54 6.82 -2.83
N LEU A 14 -4.28 7.91 -2.67
CA LEU A 14 -3.83 9.24 -3.10
C LEU A 14 -2.61 9.71 -2.30
N GLY A 15 -2.59 9.49 -0.98
CA GLY A 15 -1.45 9.80 -0.12
C GLY A 15 -0.19 9.08 -0.60
N LEU A 16 -0.28 7.78 -0.84
CA LEU A 16 0.85 7.01 -1.33
C LEU A 16 1.30 7.44 -2.74
N VAL A 17 0.37 7.72 -3.65
CA VAL A 17 0.69 8.23 -5.01
C VAL A 17 1.38 9.59 -4.95
N LEU A 18 0.91 10.50 -4.08
CA LEU A 18 1.53 11.81 -3.90
C LEU A 18 2.94 11.70 -3.32
N ILE A 19 3.15 10.83 -2.34
CA ILE A 19 4.48 10.56 -1.78
C ILE A 19 5.40 9.96 -2.83
N ALA A 20 4.92 8.95 -3.57
CA ALA A 20 5.65 8.33 -4.67
C ALA A 20 6.11 9.36 -5.71
N GLY A 21 5.17 10.16 -6.22
CA GLY A 21 5.45 11.20 -7.20
C GLY A 21 6.39 12.27 -6.67
N THR A 22 6.17 12.74 -5.44
CA THR A 22 7.02 13.76 -4.79
C THR A 22 8.44 13.26 -4.62
N PHE A 23 8.63 12.05 -4.09
CA PHE A 23 9.95 11.49 -3.86
C PHE A 23 10.66 11.17 -5.17
N PHE A 24 9.92 10.73 -6.19
CA PHE A 24 10.45 10.55 -7.53
C PHE A 24 10.99 11.87 -8.10
N VAL A 25 10.18 12.93 -8.10
CA VAL A 25 10.57 14.25 -8.62
C VAL A 25 11.73 14.84 -7.81
N LEU A 26 11.65 14.79 -6.47
CA LEU A 26 12.72 15.28 -5.60
C LEU A 26 14.04 14.59 -5.95
N ARG A 27 14.05 13.26 -6.08
CA ARG A 27 15.26 12.51 -6.45
C ARG A 27 15.83 12.97 -7.80
N GLN A 28 14.98 13.11 -8.82
CA GLN A 28 15.40 13.53 -10.16
C GLN A 28 15.97 14.95 -10.17
N ARG A 29 15.43 15.86 -9.34
CA ARG A 29 15.84 17.27 -9.30
C ARG A 29 17.07 17.54 -8.44
N THR A 30 17.23 16.81 -7.34
CA THR A 30 18.28 17.07 -6.36
C THR A 30 19.50 16.19 -6.54
N GLY A 31 19.36 15.05 -7.26
CA GLY A 31 20.43 14.06 -7.36
C GLY A 31 20.89 13.55 -5.99
N LEU A 32 20.02 13.61 -4.97
CA LEU A 32 20.34 13.47 -3.54
C LEU A 32 21.11 12.17 -3.23
N MET A 33 22.42 12.14 -3.41
CA MET A 33 23.27 11.04 -2.94
C MET A 33 23.57 11.31 -1.47
N LEU A 34 22.57 11.09 -0.60
CA LEU A 34 22.89 10.76 0.77
C LEU A 34 23.82 9.54 0.69
N ALA A 35 24.97 9.57 1.36
CA ALA A 35 26.07 8.61 1.22
C ALA A 35 25.74 7.15 1.63
N PHE A 36 24.47 6.79 1.59
CA PHE A 36 23.96 5.44 1.72
C PHE A 36 24.20 4.69 0.40
N GLY A 37 25.05 3.66 0.47
CA GLY A 37 25.35 2.82 -0.68
C GLY A 37 24.13 2.03 -1.19
N PRO A 38 24.23 1.42 -2.39
CA PRO A 38 23.15 0.64 -3.02
C PRO A 38 22.58 -0.47 -2.11
N PHE A 39 23.40 -0.99 -1.20
CA PHE A 39 23.03 -2.00 -0.22
C PHE A 39 21.82 -1.60 0.63
N LEU A 40 21.76 -0.35 1.12
CA LEU A 40 20.62 0.11 1.92
C LEU A 40 19.32 0.09 1.09
N GLY A 41 19.41 0.46 -0.19
CA GLY A 41 18.25 0.46 -1.09
C GLY A 41 17.71 -0.94 -1.32
N VAL A 42 18.60 -1.92 -1.50
CA VAL A 42 18.24 -3.34 -1.62
C VAL A 42 17.64 -3.88 -0.32
N LEU A 43 18.23 -3.54 0.84
CA LEU A 43 17.71 -3.96 2.14
C LEU A 43 16.29 -3.43 2.38
N LEU A 44 16.06 -2.14 2.14
CA LEU A 44 14.73 -1.52 2.27
C LEU A 44 13.73 -2.13 1.28
N ALA A 45 14.15 -2.38 0.05
CA ALA A 45 13.32 -3.07 -0.94
C ALA A 45 12.94 -4.48 -0.49
N ALA A 46 13.89 -5.24 0.08
CA ALA A 46 13.63 -6.58 0.60
C ALA A 46 12.63 -6.57 1.76
N ILE A 47 12.80 -5.66 2.72
CA ILE A 47 11.87 -5.51 3.85
C ILE A 47 10.48 -5.10 3.36
N ALA A 48 10.41 -4.12 2.45
CA ALA A 48 9.15 -3.68 1.85
C ALA A 48 8.47 -4.81 1.08
N LEU A 49 9.23 -5.60 0.33
CA LEU A 49 8.71 -6.73 -0.43
C LEU A 49 8.20 -7.85 0.48
N VAL A 50 8.91 -8.19 1.56
CA VAL A 50 8.44 -9.15 2.56
C VAL A 50 7.14 -8.66 3.18
N ASN A 51 7.07 -7.38 3.58
CA ASN A 51 5.84 -6.80 4.13
C ASN A 51 4.68 -6.88 3.13
N LEU A 52 4.93 -6.55 1.85
CA LEU A 52 3.93 -6.64 0.79
C LEU A 52 3.48 -8.10 0.57
N ILE A 53 4.41 -9.06 0.55
CA ILE A 53 4.09 -10.50 0.44
C ILE A 53 3.24 -10.97 1.62
N LEU A 54 3.54 -10.54 2.84
CA LEU A 54 2.72 -10.88 4.02
C LEU A 54 1.33 -10.26 3.90
N ALA A 55 1.22 -9.00 3.49
CA ALA A 55 -0.07 -8.35 3.29
C ALA A 55 -0.91 -9.07 2.22
N LEU A 56 -0.35 -9.34 1.06
CA LEU A 56 -1.07 -9.90 -0.09
C LEU A 56 -1.28 -11.42 -0.01
N GLY A 57 -0.27 -12.15 0.47
CA GLY A 57 -0.28 -13.61 0.52
C GLY A 57 -0.93 -14.16 1.79
N PHE A 58 -0.89 -13.41 2.90
CA PHE A 58 -1.41 -13.88 4.18
C PHE A 58 -2.70 -13.15 4.59
N LEU A 59 -2.73 -11.81 4.57
CA LEU A 59 -3.89 -11.07 5.09
C LEU A 59 -5.02 -10.91 4.08
N ALA A 60 -4.71 -10.57 2.83
CA ALA A 60 -5.73 -10.35 1.81
C ALA A 60 -6.65 -11.56 1.56
N PRO A 61 -6.17 -12.82 1.55
CA PRO A 61 -7.03 -13.99 1.39
C PRO A 61 -7.89 -14.30 2.61
N ARG A 62 -7.48 -13.82 3.80
CA ARG A 62 -8.20 -14.03 5.07
C ARG A 62 -9.33 -13.02 5.28
N LEU A 63 -9.38 -11.94 4.51
CA LEU A 63 -10.44 -10.95 4.64
C LEU A 63 -11.76 -11.53 4.12
N PRO A 64 -12.81 -11.64 4.95
CA PRO A 64 -14.08 -12.24 4.54
C PRO A 64 -14.70 -11.47 3.39
N ARG A 65 -15.16 -12.15 2.33
CA ARG A 65 -15.96 -11.50 1.28
C ARG A 65 -17.40 -11.30 1.76
N ARG A 66 -18.06 -10.23 1.28
CA ARG A 66 -19.47 -9.99 1.58
C ARG A 66 -20.34 -11.13 1.02
N PRO A 67 -21.21 -11.76 1.84
CA PRO A 67 -22.26 -12.65 1.35
C PRO A 67 -23.24 -11.92 0.43
N ALA A 68 -23.77 -12.60 -0.61
CA ALA A 68 -24.62 -11.96 -1.62
C ALA A 68 -25.93 -11.38 -1.06
N ASP A 69 -26.42 -11.94 0.04
CA ASP A 69 -27.62 -11.56 0.78
C ASP A 69 -27.40 -10.41 1.78
N GLN A 70 -26.15 -10.05 2.06
CA GLN A 70 -25.82 -8.97 3.01
C GLN A 70 -25.69 -7.63 2.29
N SER A 71 -26.24 -6.53 2.81
CA SER A 71 -25.99 -5.21 2.21
C SER A 71 -24.53 -4.75 2.39
N PRO A 72 -23.96 -3.93 1.48
CA PRO A 72 -22.61 -3.37 1.64
C PRO A 72 -22.43 -2.56 2.93
N ASP A 73 -23.47 -1.84 3.35
CA ASP A 73 -23.40 -1.05 4.57
C ASP A 73 -23.33 -1.93 5.82
N ASP A 74 -24.11 -3.02 5.88
CA ASP A 74 -24.07 -3.97 6.99
C ASP A 74 -22.73 -4.71 7.07
N TYR A 75 -22.12 -5.01 5.91
CA TYR A 75 -20.79 -5.62 5.84
C TYR A 75 -19.72 -4.72 6.47
N TRP A 76 -19.72 -3.42 6.13
CA TRP A 76 -18.74 -2.45 6.66
C TRP A 76 -19.05 -1.92 8.06
N MET A 77 -20.25 -2.18 8.58
CA MET A 77 -20.58 -1.88 9.99
C MET A 77 -19.85 -2.82 10.96
N ARG A 78 -19.48 -4.03 10.52
CA ARG A 78 -18.73 -4.98 11.36
C ARG A 78 -17.32 -4.45 11.65
N THR A 79 -17.04 -4.21 12.93
CA THR A 79 -15.73 -3.70 13.39
C THR A 79 -14.58 -4.62 12.99
N GLU A 80 -14.80 -5.94 13.03
CA GLU A 80 -13.80 -6.95 12.64
C GLU A 80 -13.40 -6.82 11.16
N THR A 81 -14.39 -6.78 10.26
CA THR A 81 -14.18 -6.62 8.82
C THR A 81 -13.47 -5.30 8.50
N ARG A 82 -13.97 -4.20 9.07
CA ARG A 82 -13.38 -2.87 8.88
C ARG A 82 -11.95 -2.81 9.40
N GLY A 83 -11.70 -3.32 10.61
CA GLY A 83 -10.38 -3.33 11.22
C GLY A 83 -9.37 -4.13 10.40
N ALA A 84 -9.75 -5.35 9.99
CA ALA A 84 -8.90 -6.19 9.15
C ALA A 84 -8.59 -5.55 7.78
N ALA A 85 -9.56 -4.89 7.15
CA ALA A 85 -9.34 -4.17 5.90
C ALA A 85 -8.38 -2.99 6.06
N ILE A 86 -8.53 -2.19 7.12
CA ILE A 86 -7.63 -1.06 7.41
C ILE A 86 -6.21 -1.57 7.68
N ILE A 87 -6.05 -2.62 8.48
CA ILE A 87 -4.73 -3.22 8.75
C ILE A 87 -4.07 -3.68 7.45
N LEU A 88 -4.82 -4.38 6.58
CA LEU A 88 -4.33 -4.80 5.27
C LEU A 88 -3.85 -3.61 4.44
N TRP A 89 -4.67 -2.56 4.30
CA TRP A 89 -4.33 -1.39 3.49
C TRP A 89 -3.13 -0.63 4.05
N VAL A 90 -3.05 -0.44 5.37
CA VAL A 90 -1.93 0.23 6.03
C VAL A 90 -0.64 -0.59 5.87
N LEU A 91 -0.68 -1.92 5.87
CA LEU A 91 0.51 -2.73 5.62
C LEU A 91 0.99 -2.60 4.17
N VAL A 92 0.08 -2.60 3.19
CA VAL A 92 0.43 -2.36 1.78
C VAL A 92 0.98 -0.93 1.60
N GLU A 93 0.35 0.07 2.21
CA GLU A 93 0.84 1.45 2.21
C GLU A 93 2.22 1.55 2.84
N GLY A 94 2.44 0.93 3.99
CA GLY A 94 3.73 0.90 4.69
C GLY A 94 4.84 0.28 3.86
N ALA A 95 4.56 -0.78 3.09
CA ALA A 95 5.50 -1.32 2.10
C ALA A 95 5.85 -0.27 1.04
N GLY A 96 4.84 0.42 0.50
CA GLY A 96 5.04 1.50 -0.47
C GLY A 96 5.86 2.66 0.08
N LEU A 97 5.55 3.14 1.29
CA LEU A 97 6.29 4.21 1.96
C LEU A 97 7.76 3.84 2.17
N LEU A 98 8.03 2.66 2.72
CA LEU A 98 9.39 2.18 2.96
C LEU A 98 10.19 2.10 1.65
N SER A 99 9.55 1.59 0.60
CA SER A 99 10.10 1.55 -0.76
C SER A 99 10.42 2.93 -1.32
N TRP A 100 9.47 3.87 -1.29
CA TRP A 100 9.71 5.21 -1.85
C TRP A 100 10.76 5.99 -1.05
N VAL A 101 10.81 5.81 0.28
CA VAL A 101 11.92 6.31 1.11
C VAL A 101 13.24 5.69 0.66
N GLY A 102 13.30 4.37 0.46
CA GLY A 102 14.51 3.69 -0.03
C GLY A 102 14.99 4.21 -1.39
N TYR A 103 14.06 4.48 -2.32
CA TYR A 103 14.39 5.11 -3.60
C TYR A 103 14.91 6.54 -3.42
N LEU A 104 14.23 7.36 -2.61
CA LEU A 104 14.66 8.75 -2.36
C LEU A 104 16.07 8.81 -1.79
N LEU A 105 16.37 7.97 -0.78
CA LEU A 105 17.65 7.96 -0.08
C LEU A 105 18.79 7.44 -0.94
N THR A 106 18.57 6.40 -1.74
CA THR A 106 19.66 5.67 -2.44
C THR A 106 19.69 5.84 -3.95
N GLY A 107 18.55 6.16 -4.56
CA GLY A 107 18.37 6.20 -6.02
C GLY A 107 18.33 4.82 -6.68
N ALA A 108 18.37 3.73 -5.90
CA ALA A 108 18.32 2.38 -6.44
C ALA A 108 16.94 2.06 -7.01
N TRP A 109 16.88 1.43 -8.19
CA TRP A 109 15.60 1.09 -8.83
C TRP A 109 14.81 -0.03 -8.14
N ALA A 110 15.48 -0.90 -7.39
CA ALA A 110 14.82 -2.00 -6.66
C ALA A 110 13.71 -1.50 -5.71
N PRO A 111 13.96 -0.55 -4.79
CA PRO A 111 12.91 -0.01 -3.93
C PRO A 111 11.80 0.71 -4.72
N ALA A 112 12.13 1.42 -5.82
CA ALA A 112 11.11 2.03 -6.67
C ALA A 112 10.17 1.01 -7.31
N ALA A 113 10.71 -0.10 -7.83
CA ALA A 113 9.90 -1.17 -8.42
C ALA A 113 8.91 -1.76 -7.40
N VAL A 114 9.38 -2.04 -6.17
CA VAL A 114 8.51 -2.50 -5.09
C VAL A 114 7.49 -1.44 -4.69
N GLY A 115 7.86 -0.15 -4.70
CA GLY A 115 6.94 0.96 -4.44
C GLY A 115 5.82 1.06 -5.46
N VAL A 116 6.11 0.84 -6.75
CA VAL A 116 5.09 0.77 -7.81
C VAL A 116 4.17 -0.43 -7.60
N LEU A 117 4.71 -1.60 -7.24
CA LEU A 117 3.90 -2.78 -6.92
C LEU A 117 2.97 -2.52 -5.73
N ALA A 118 3.45 -1.83 -4.70
CA ALA A 118 2.63 -1.47 -3.54
C ALA A 118 1.49 -0.50 -3.91
N VAL A 119 1.77 0.53 -4.71
CA VAL A 119 0.74 1.45 -5.23
C VAL A 119 -0.33 0.70 -6.04
N ALA A 120 0.10 -0.13 -6.98
CA ALA A 120 -0.81 -0.93 -7.80
C ALA A 120 -1.64 -1.89 -6.93
N SER A 121 -0.99 -2.57 -5.98
CA SER A 121 -1.66 -3.49 -5.07
C SER A 121 -2.69 -2.79 -4.19
N LEU A 122 -2.37 -1.61 -3.66
CA LEU A 122 -3.29 -0.83 -2.84
C LEU A 122 -4.50 -0.41 -3.68
N ALA A 123 -4.29 0.12 -4.88
CA ALA A 123 -5.38 0.52 -5.78
C ALA A 123 -6.28 -0.65 -6.18
N LEU A 124 -5.72 -1.86 -6.36
CA LEU A 124 -6.45 -3.07 -6.73
C LEU A 124 -7.15 -3.76 -5.54
N LEU A 125 -6.79 -3.42 -4.30
CA LEU A 125 -7.41 -3.95 -3.08
C LEU A 125 -8.49 -3.01 -2.53
N GLY A 126 -9.22 -2.32 -3.40
CA GLY A 126 -10.29 -1.41 -3.00
C GLY A 126 -11.51 -2.10 -2.38
N PRO A 127 -12.41 -1.34 -1.72
CA PRO A 127 -13.62 -1.86 -1.07
C PRO A 127 -14.50 -2.70 -1.99
N THR A 128 -14.61 -2.32 -3.27
CA THR A 128 -15.42 -3.02 -4.28
C THR A 128 -14.99 -4.47 -4.49
N ARG A 129 -13.70 -4.78 -4.31
CA ARG A 129 -13.18 -6.15 -4.43
C ARG A 129 -13.72 -7.08 -3.34
N PHE A 130 -13.97 -6.54 -2.15
CA PHE A 130 -14.46 -7.32 -1.01
C PHE A 130 -15.98 -7.30 -0.90
N GLU A 131 -16.62 -6.24 -1.41
CA GLU A 131 -18.06 -6.14 -1.55
C GLU A 131 -18.63 -7.21 -2.50
N GLY A 132 -17.87 -7.73 -3.45
CA GLY A 132 -18.41 -8.67 -4.45
C GLY A 132 -19.36 -7.96 -5.41
N SER A 133 -19.10 -8.12 -6.71
CA SER A 133 -19.94 -7.59 -7.78
C SER A 133 -21.37 -8.09 -7.70
#